data_AF-A0A960JIU1-F1
#
_entry.id   AF-A0A960JIU1-F1
#
_cell.length_a   1.000
_cell.length_b   1.000
_cell.length_c   1.000
_cell.angle_alpha   90.00
_cell.angle_beta   90.00
_cell.angle_gamma   90.00
#
_symmetry.space_group_name_H-M   'P 1'
#
loop_
_entity.id
_entity.type
_entity.pdbx_description
1 polymer ?
#
loop_
_entity_poly.entity_id
_entity_poly.type
_entity_poly.pdbx_seq_one_letter_code
_entity_poly.pdbx_strand_id
1 'polypeptide(L)'
;HAFLAGLEYAINEKYKVINLSLGTTKPQFAIPLHDLLDRAYQAGCIVVAAANNLPQPSFPSVFSSSLISVSKSTDVDPFRFGFKFGEVIELSAPGVNVKTTWLNNGYRNLTGNSFACPHIVGVIALLLERHPELTPFQVKAALYAIARENDRNREENTF
;
A
#
# COMPACT_ATOMS: atom_id res chain seq x y z
N HIS A 1 -20.42 -7.87 1.16
CA HIS A 1 -20.91 -7.38 -0.15
C HIS A 1 -20.32 -6.02 -0.51
N ALA A 2 -20.44 -4.97 0.31
CA ALA A 2 -19.92 -3.63 -0.05
C ALA A 2 -18.41 -3.57 -0.37
N PHE A 3 -17.55 -4.26 0.38
CA PHE A 3 -16.10 -4.24 0.11
C PHE A 3 -15.75 -4.82 -1.28
N LEU A 4 -16.22 -6.04 -1.57
CA LEU A 4 -16.01 -6.67 -2.88
C LEU A 4 -16.55 -5.80 -4.02
N ALA A 5 -17.77 -5.27 -3.86
CA ALA A 5 -18.40 -4.44 -4.88
C ALA A 5 -17.63 -3.13 -5.13
N GLY A 6 -17.11 -2.49 -4.08
CA GLY A 6 -16.31 -1.27 -4.21
C GLY A 6 -14.97 -1.52 -4.92
N LEU A 7 -14.29 -2.63 -4.60
CA LEU A 7 -13.06 -3.01 -5.28
C LEU A 7 -13.33 -3.38 -6.75
N GLU A 8 -14.37 -4.17 -7.01
CA GLU A 8 -14.77 -4.54 -8.37
C GLU A 8 -15.13 -3.31 -9.22
N TYR A 9 -15.90 -2.38 -8.67
CA TYR A 9 -16.21 -1.12 -9.32
C TYR A 9 -14.92 -0.37 -9.71
N ALA A 10 -13.99 -0.23 -8.77
CA ALA A 10 -12.75 0.49 -9.03
C ALA A 10 -11.89 -0.15 -10.14
N ILE A 11 -11.88 -1.48 -10.21
CA ILE A 11 -11.19 -2.24 -11.25
C ILE A 11 -11.89 -2.03 -12.60
N ASN A 12 -13.21 -2.09 -12.65
CA ASN A 12 -13.98 -1.92 -13.89
C ASN A 12 -13.83 -0.51 -14.47
N GLU A 13 -13.75 0.52 -13.62
CA GLU A 13 -13.45 1.90 -14.00
C GLU A 13 -11.96 2.12 -14.35
N LYS A 14 -11.12 1.09 -14.20
CA LYS A 14 -9.68 1.11 -14.50
C LYS A 14 -8.90 2.19 -13.74
N TYR A 15 -9.23 2.41 -12.48
CA TYR A 15 -8.42 3.30 -11.64
C TYR A 15 -6.99 2.77 -11.56
N LYS A 16 -6.02 3.64 -11.87
CA LYS A 16 -4.60 3.26 -11.91
C LYS A 16 -4.03 2.84 -10.56
N VAL A 17 -4.48 3.47 -9.48
CA VAL A 17 -4.05 3.16 -8.11
C VAL A 17 -5.25 3.07 -7.19
N ILE A 18 -5.30 2.03 -6.36
CA ILE A 18 -6.40 1.76 -5.43
C ILE A 18 -5.81 1.63 -4.01
N ASN A 19 -6.21 2.53 -3.11
CA ASN A 19 -5.82 2.51 -1.70
C ASN A 19 -6.81 1.69 -0.86
N LEU A 20 -6.34 0.60 -0.26
CA LEU A 20 -7.10 -0.23 0.67
C LEU A 20 -6.54 -0.12 2.09
N SER A 21 -6.85 0.97 2.78
CA SER A 21 -6.58 1.16 4.22
C SER A 21 -7.55 0.36 5.12
N LEU A 22 -7.92 -0.85 4.69
CA LEU A 22 -8.92 -1.71 5.32
C LEU A 22 -8.67 -3.18 4.98
N GLY A 23 -9.25 -4.10 5.76
CA GLY A 23 -9.15 -5.53 5.50
C GLY A 23 -10.14 -6.34 6.34
N THR A 24 -10.13 -7.65 6.16
CA THR A 24 -10.97 -8.59 6.91
C THR A 24 -10.21 -9.85 7.29
N THR A 25 -10.50 -10.40 8.47
CA THR A 25 -9.97 -11.69 8.94
C THR A 25 -10.90 -12.85 8.61
N LYS A 26 -12.04 -12.58 7.99
CA LYS A 26 -13.09 -13.55 7.66
C LYS A 26 -12.67 -14.42 6.47
N PRO A 27 -12.43 -15.74 6.65
CA PRO A 27 -11.87 -16.60 5.61
C PRO A 27 -12.72 -16.70 4.34
N GLN A 28 -14.04 -16.55 4.44
CA GLN A 28 -14.94 -16.60 3.28
C GLN A 28 -14.69 -15.48 2.24
N PHE A 29 -13.95 -14.43 2.61
CA PHE A 29 -13.57 -13.36 1.67
C PHE A 29 -12.20 -13.58 1.03
N ALA A 30 -11.42 -14.59 1.47
CA ALA A 30 -10.08 -14.83 0.96
C ALA A 30 -10.07 -15.07 -0.57
N ILE A 31 -10.85 -16.06 -1.03
CA ILE A 31 -10.93 -16.41 -2.45
C ILE A 31 -11.52 -15.27 -3.30
N PRO A 32 -12.69 -14.69 -2.96
CA PRO A 32 -13.25 -13.60 -3.78
C PRO A 32 -12.36 -12.36 -3.85
N LEU A 33 -11.63 -12.03 -2.78
CA LEU A 33 -10.67 -10.92 -2.82
C LEU A 33 -9.47 -11.28 -3.68
N HIS A 34 -8.93 -12.49 -3.57
CA HIS A 34 -7.82 -12.95 -4.41
C HIS A 34 -8.16 -12.85 -5.91
N ASP A 35 -9.33 -13.35 -6.32
CA ASP A 35 -9.76 -13.31 -7.72
C ASP A 35 -9.90 -11.87 -8.25
N LEU A 36 -10.41 -10.95 -7.42
CA LEU A 36 -10.48 -9.54 -7.78
C LEU A 36 -9.10 -8.89 -7.90
N LEU A 37 -8.13 -9.26 -7.06
CA LEU A 37 -6.76 -8.74 -7.17
C LEU A 37 -6.05 -9.24 -8.41
N ASP A 38 -6.24 -10.50 -8.79
CA ASP A 38 -5.67 -11.03 -10.04
C ASP A 38 -6.25 -10.30 -11.25
N ARG A 39 -7.58 -10.05 -11.25
CA ARG A 39 -8.22 -9.18 -12.26
C ARG A 39 -7.65 -7.77 -12.25
N ALA A 40 -7.44 -7.17 -11.07
CA ALA A 40 -6.86 -5.83 -10.94
C ALA A 40 -5.45 -5.78 -11.54
N TYR A 41 -4.61 -6.76 -11.20
CA TYR A 41 -3.24 -6.89 -11.68
C TYR A 41 -3.19 -7.04 -13.20
N GLN A 42 -4.03 -7.91 -13.78
CA GLN A 42 -4.16 -8.09 -15.22
C GLN A 42 -4.70 -6.83 -15.94
N ALA A 43 -5.58 -6.07 -15.29
CA ALA A 43 -6.08 -4.80 -15.81
C ALA A 43 -5.07 -3.64 -15.67
N GLY A 44 -3.90 -3.88 -15.07
CA GLY A 44 -2.90 -2.85 -14.80
C GLY A 44 -3.26 -1.89 -13.66
N CYS A 45 -4.23 -2.26 -12.81
CA CYS A 45 -4.58 -1.52 -11.61
C CYS A 45 -3.60 -1.87 -10.49
N ILE A 46 -3.04 -0.85 -9.84
CA ILE A 46 -2.08 -1.03 -8.75
C ILE A 46 -2.83 -0.95 -7.43
N VAL A 47 -2.97 -2.08 -6.76
CA VAL A 47 -3.63 -2.15 -5.45
C VAL A 47 -2.59 -2.06 -4.34
N VAL A 48 -2.80 -1.15 -3.40
CA VAL A 48 -1.99 -1.01 -2.19
C VAL A 48 -2.87 -1.29 -0.99
N ALA A 49 -2.46 -2.22 -0.12
CA ALA A 49 -3.25 -2.64 1.04
C ALA A 49 -2.48 -2.49 2.34
N ALA A 50 -3.14 -1.95 3.37
CA ALA A 50 -2.60 -1.90 4.71
C ALA A 50 -2.64 -3.30 5.35
N ALA A 51 -1.53 -3.72 5.94
CA ALA A 51 -1.48 -4.89 6.81
C ALA A 51 -2.39 -4.71 8.03
N ASN A 52 -2.80 -5.82 8.65
CA ASN A 52 -3.54 -5.76 9.91
C ASN A 52 -2.69 -5.08 11.01
N ASN A 53 -3.31 -4.24 11.83
CA ASN A 53 -2.65 -3.64 13.00
C ASN A 53 -2.48 -4.63 14.15
N LEU A 54 -3.16 -5.79 14.07
CA LEU A 54 -3.04 -6.90 15.01
C LEU A 54 -2.23 -8.04 14.37
N PRO A 55 -1.66 -8.97 15.18
CA PRO A 55 -0.77 -10.02 14.67
C PRO A 55 -1.42 -10.99 13.67
N GLN A 56 -2.76 -11.13 13.69
CA GLN A 56 -3.44 -12.06 12.80
C GLN A 56 -3.46 -11.56 11.35
N PRO A 57 -3.25 -12.45 10.37
CA PRO A 57 -3.34 -12.09 8.96
C PRO A 57 -4.73 -11.55 8.57
N SER A 58 -4.77 -10.68 7.57
CA SER A 58 -6.01 -10.16 7.00
C SER A 58 -5.97 -10.15 5.48
N PHE A 59 -7.13 -10.29 4.86
CA PHE A 59 -7.32 -10.17 3.42
C PHE A 59 -7.77 -8.75 3.08
N PRO A 60 -7.25 -8.14 2.00
CA PRO A 60 -6.38 -8.74 0.99
C PRO A 60 -4.87 -8.65 1.27
N SER A 61 -4.42 -7.98 2.34
CA SER A 61 -3.01 -7.59 2.55
C SER A 61 -1.99 -8.73 2.54
N VAL A 62 -2.41 -9.99 2.67
CA VAL A 62 -1.54 -11.17 2.60
C VAL A 62 -1.22 -11.64 1.17
N PHE A 63 -1.89 -11.10 0.16
CA PHE A 63 -1.74 -11.52 -1.24
C PHE A 63 -0.71 -10.68 -2.00
N SER A 64 0.51 -10.54 -1.46
CA SER A 64 1.55 -9.67 -2.02
C SER A 64 2.02 -10.03 -3.43
N SER A 65 1.68 -11.21 -3.95
CA SER A 65 1.90 -11.53 -5.37
C SER A 65 1.10 -10.62 -6.31
N SER A 66 -0.12 -10.22 -5.91
CA SER A 66 -1.08 -9.51 -6.76
C SER A 66 -1.37 -8.09 -6.27
N LEU A 67 -0.75 -7.66 -5.16
CA LEU A 67 -0.85 -6.30 -4.62
C LEU A 67 0.45 -5.86 -3.93
N ILE A 68 0.46 -4.60 -3.47
CA ILE A 68 1.54 -4.02 -2.66
C ILE A 68 1.08 -3.93 -1.19
N SER A 69 1.74 -4.67 -0.30
CA SER A 69 1.33 -4.76 1.12
C SER A 69 2.18 -3.89 2.04
N VAL A 70 1.54 -3.07 2.89
CA VAL A 70 2.20 -2.00 3.65
C VAL A 70 1.96 -2.10 5.15
N SER A 71 3.04 -2.09 5.92
CA SER A 71 3.06 -1.89 7.37
C SER A 71 3.51 -0.47 7.75
N LYS A 72 3.21 -0.04 8.97
CA LYS A 72 3.72 1.23 9.50
C LYS A 72 5.17 1.12 9.96
N SER A 73 5.94 2.18 9.75
CA SER A 73 7.21 2.46 10.41
C SER A 73 7.07 3.69 11.32
N THR A 74 8.09 3.92 12.15
CA THR A 74 8.24 5.10 13.00
C THR A 74 8.89 6.29 12.30
N ASP A 75 9.16 6.17 11.00
CA ASP A 75 9.76 7.26 10.25
C ASP A 75 8.77 8.44 10.11
N VAL A 76 9.32 9.64 9.92
CA VAL A 76 8.56 10.89 9.81
C VAL A 76 8.61 11.50 8.41
N ASP A 77 9.60 11.11 7.61
CA ASP A 77 9.71 11.56 6.23
C ASP A 77 8.75 10.74 5.34
N PRO A 78 7.77 11.38 4.67
CA PRO A 78 6.76 10.69 3.84
C PRO A 78 7.36 9.87 2.69
N PHE A 79 8.58 10.17 2.24
CA PHE A 79 9.27 9.44 1.18
C PHE A 79 10.19 8.33 1.69
N ARG A 80 10.37 8.25 3.01
CA ARG A 80 11.27 7.28 3.64
C ARG A 80 10.53 6.01 4.04
N PHE A 81 10.36 5.14 3.05
CA PHE A 81 9.82 3.80 3.19
C PHE A 81 10.91 2.73 2.96
N GLY A 82 10.71 1.55 3.54
CA GLY A 82 11.61 0.40 3.41
C GLY A 82 10.93 -0.79 2.74
N PHE A 83 11.73 -1.68 2.15
CA PHE A 83 11.27 -2.88 1.44
C PHE A 83 11.97 -4.14 1.98
N LYS A 84 11.19 -5.15 2.34
CA LYS A 84 11.65 -6.45 2.84
C LYS A 84 11.36 -7.55 1.82
N PHE A 85 12.39 -7.94 1.09
CA PHE A 85 12.27 -8.96 0.07
C PHE A 85 11.92 -10.33 0.67
N GLY A 86 10.93 -11.01 0.10
CA GLY A 86 10.49 -12.34 0.53
C GLY A 86 9.49 -12.34 1.70
N GLU A 87 9.18 -11.20 2.30
CA GLU A 87 8.11 -11.10 3.30
C GLU A 87 6.74 -10.89 2.64
N VAL A 88 5.68 -11.40 3.28
CA VAL A 88 4.30 -11.17 2.84
C VAL A 88 3.94 -9.68 2.95
N ILE A 89 4.40 -9.01 4.02
CA ILE A 89 4.23 -7.57 4.19
C ILE A 89 5.55 -6.90 3.83
N GLU A 90 5.73 -6.68 2.54
CA GLU A 90 7.03 -6.32 1.98
C GLU A 90 7.39 -4.83 2.12
N LEU A 91 6.43 -3.92 2.32
CA LEU A 91 6.73 -2.49 2.50
C LEU A 91 6.46 -2.04 3.93
N SER A 92 7.26 -1.07 4.36
CA SER A 92 7.03 -0.29 5.57
C SER A 92 7.10 1.20 5.25
N ALA A 93 6.13 1.99 5.71
CA ALA A 93 6.07 3.43 5.43
C ALA A 93 5.60 4.20 6.69
N PRO A 94 5.86 5.53 6.77
CA PRO A 94 5.44 6.35 7.91
C PRO A 94 3.96 6.15 8.26
N GLY A 95 3.70 5.69 9.49
CA GLY A 95 2.33 5.43 9.93
C GLY A 95 2.12 5.66 11.41
N VAL A 96 3.05 6.34 12.08
CA VAL A 96 2.97 6.72 13.49
C VAL A 96 2.81 8.24 13.59
N ASN A 97 1.82 8.70 14.35
CA ASN A 97 1.54 10.11 14.59
C ASN A 97 1.39 10.94 13.29
N VAL A 98 0.77 10.35 12.27
CA VAL A 98 0.54 10.98 10.96
C VAL A 98 -0.57 12.01 11.09
N LYS A 99 -0.26 13.28 10.79
CA LYS A 99 -1.25 14.36 10.73
C LYS A 99 -2.07 14.24 9.45
N THR A 100 -3.38 14.05 9.58
CA THR A 100 -4.31 13.93 8.44
C THR A 100 -5.53 14.83 8.61
N THR A 101 -6.19 15.12 7.49
CA THR A 101 -7.48 15.83 7.46
C THR A 101 -8.54 15.01 8.19
N TRP A 102 -9.43 15.71 8.88
CA TRP A 102 -10.54 15.12 9.61
C TRP A 102 -11.84 15.86 9.30
N LEU A 103 -12.96 15.31 9.77
CA LEU A 103 -14.27 15.94 9.61
C LEU A 103 -14.28 17.39 10.15
N ASN A 104 -15.16 18.22 9.60
CA ASN A 104 -15.35 19.61 9.99
C ASN A 104 -14.09 20.49 9.83
N ASN A 105 -13.36 20.33 8.72
CA ASN A 105 -12.09 21.02 8.42
C ASN A 105 -11.02 20.84 9.51
N GLY A 106 -11.13 19.76 10.30
CA GLY A 106 -10.20 19.45 11.36
C GLY A 106 -8.94 18.77 10.88
N TYR A 107 -7.98 18.64 11.79
CA TYR A 107 -6.82 17.78 11.63
C TYR A 107 -6.68 16.88 12.84
N ARG A 108 -6.18 15.66 12.61
CA ARG A 108 -5.92 14.71 13.68
C ARG A 108 -4.63 13.97 13.41
N ASN A 109 -3.88 13.68 14.47
CA ASN A 109 -2.76 12.77 14.40
C ASN A 109 -3.26 11.35 14.70
N LEU A 110 -2.96 10.41 13.80
CA LEU A 110 -3.40 9.03 13.89
C LEU A 110 -2.23 8.08 13.64
N THR A 111 -2.33 6.87 14.21
CA THR A 111 -1.31 5.83 14.10
C THR A 111 -1.94 4.54 13.60
N GLY A 112 -1.35 3.93 12.59
CA GLY A 112 -1.80 2.65 12.04
C GLY A 112 -1.28 2.40 10.64
N ASN A 113 -1.29 1.13 10.22
CA ASN A 113 -0.93 0.73 8.86
C ASN A 113 -1.83 1.40 7.81
N SER A 114 -3.09 1.69 8.18
CA SER A 114 -4.04 2.49 7.39
C SER A 114 -3.52 3.88 7.01
N PHE A 115 -2.59 4.45 7.78
CA PHE A 115 -1.96 5.75 7.52
C PHE A 115 -0.59 5.62 6.84
N ALA A 116 0.01 4.43 6.86
CA ALA A 116 1.20 4.10 6.08
C ALA A 116 0.86 3.84 4.60
N CYS A 117 -0.22 3.08 4.35
CA CYS A 117 -0.71 2.76 3.01
C CYS A 117 -0.82 3.97 2.06
N PRO A 118 -1.46 5.10 2.44
CA PRO A 118 -1.61 6.25 1.54
C PRO A 118 -0.29 6.94 1.19
N HIS A 119 0.78 6.82 2.00
CA HIS A 119 2.10 7.35 1.62
C HIS A 119 2.64 6.62 0.39
N ILE A 120 2.55 5.28 0.37
CA ILE A 120 2.97 4.48 -0.78
C ILE A 120 2.10 4.78 -2.01
N VAL A 121 0.78 4.94 -1.82
CA VAL A 121 -0.13 5.35 -2.90
C VAL A 121 0.28 6.71 -3.50
N GLY A 122 0.68 7.67 -2.66
CA GLY A 122 1.20 8.97 -3.12
C GLY A 122 2.48 8.84 -3.93
N VAL A 123 3.44 8.04 -3.48
CA VAL A 123 4.68 7.76 -4.23
C VAL A 123 4.37 7.12 -5.59
N ILE A 124 3.45 6.16 -5.63
CA ILE A 124 3.02 5.52 -6.88
C ILE A 124 2.35 6.53 -7.81
N ALA A 125 1.51 7.43 -7.28
CA ALA A 125 0.88 8.47 -8.09
C ALA A 125 1.92 9.37 -8.77
N LEU A 126 2.99 9.76 -8.06
CA LEU A 126 4.11 10.52 -8.63
C LEU A 126 4.86 9.73 -9.70
N LEU A 127 5.09 8.44 -9.48
CA LEU A 127 5.70 7.57 -10.51
C LEU A 127 4.85 7.52 -11.77
N LEU A 128 3.53 7.38 -11.62
CA LEU A 128 2.58 7.29 -12.74
C LEU A 128 2.31 8.64 -13.42
N GLU A 129 2.47 9.76 -12.71
CA GLU A 129 2.45 11.09 -13.33
C GLU A 129 3.58 11.21 -14.35
N ARG A 130 4.76 10.70 -14.02
CA ARG A 130 5.93 10.76 -14.90
C ARG A 130 5.97 9.64 -15.94
N HIS A 131 5.50 8.46 -15.56
CA HIS A 131 5.53 7.23 -16.35
C HIS A 131 4.17 6.51 -16.30
N PRO A 132 3.16 7.03 -17.01
CA PRO A 132 1.78 6.52 -16.95
C PRO A 132 1.61 5.09 -17.49
N GLU A 133 2.60 4.58 -18.21
CA GLU A 133 2.67 3.24 -18.79
C GLU A 133 3.15 2.15 -17.82
N LEU A 134 3.66 2.52 -16.63
CA LEU A 134 4.21 1.53 -15.72
C LEU A 134 3.16 0.49 -15.31
N THR A 135 3.54 -0.77 -15.47
CA THR A 135 2.76 -1.92 -15.01
C THR A 135 2.89 -2.08 -13.49
N PRO A 136 1.97 -2.82 -12.83
CA PRO A 136 2.09 -3.12 -11.40
C PRO A 136 3.44 -3.74 -11.02
N PHE A 137 3.98 -4.62 -11.86
CA PHE A 137 5.31 -5.20 -11.68
C PHE A 137 6.41 -4.13 -11.68
N GLN A 138 6.41 -3.24 -12.68
CA GLN A 138 7.43 -2.20 -12.81
C GLN A 138 7.34 -1.17 -11.68
N VAL A 139 6.12 -0.80 -11.26
CA VAL A 139 5.92 0.07 -10.08
C VAL A 139 6.50 -0.58 -8.84
N LYS A 140 6.23 -1.87 -8.61
CA LYS A 140 6.76 -2.59 -7.46
C LYS A 140 8.30 -2.68 -7.49
N ALA A 141 8.89 -2.90 -8.66
CA ALA A 141 10.33 -2.87 -8.85
C ALA A 141 10.94 -1.48 -8.59
N ALA A 142 10.26 -0.41 -9.03
CA ALA A 142 10.68 0.97 -8.76
C ALA A 142 10.64 1.29 -7.25
N LEU A 143 9.57 0.90 -6.55
CA LEU A 143 9.49 1.03 -5.10
C LEU A 143 10.63 0.29 -4.38
N TYR A 144 10.95 -0.93 -4.81
CA TYR A 144 12.09 -1.67 -4.28
C TYR A 144 13.42 -0.90 -4.47
N ALA A 145 13.65 -0.36 -5.67
CA ALA A 145 14.87 0.42 -5.95
C ALA A 145 14.97 1.69 -5.09
N ILE A 146 13.86 2.42 -4.92
CA ILE A 146 13.79 3.62 -4.07
C ILE A 146 14.03 3.25 -2.60
N ALA A 147 13.41 2.18 -2.10
CA ALA A 147 13.61 1.74 -0.72
C ALA A 147 15.07 1.40 -0.41
N ARG A 148 15.78 0.77 -1.37
CA ARG A 148 17.23 0.51 -1.22
C ARG A 148 18.07 1.77 -1.18
N GLU A 149 17.67 2.81 -1.91
CA GLU A 149 18.31 4.12 -1.83
C GLU A 149 18.07 4.77 -0.46
N ASN A 150 16.84 4.69 0.05
CA ASN A 150 16.52 5.17 1.40
C ASN A 150 17.38 4.51 2.49
N ASP A 151 17.63 3.21 2.38
CA ASP A 151 18.45 2.49 3.36
C ASP A 151 19.93 2.91 3.28
N ARG A 152 20.49 3.08 2.07
CA ARG A 152 21.86 3.62 1.88
C ARG A 152 22.02 5.01 2.49
N ASN A 153 21.06 5.89 2.22
CA ASN A 153 21.06 7.25 2.76
C ASN A 153 20.94 7.30 4.30
N ARG A 154 20.39 6.26 4.95
CA ARG A 154 20.39 6.17 6.41
C ARG A 154 21.77 5.82 6.96
N GLU A 155 22.46 4.88 6.32
CA GLU A 155 23.81 4.45 6.74
C GLU A 155 24.81 5.60 6.65
N GLU A 156 24.76 6.39 5.57
CA GLU A 156 25.65 7.55 5.37
C GLU A 156 25.44 8.67 6.40
N ASN A 157 24.19 8.87 6.86
CA ASN A 157 23.85 9.92 7.85
C ASN A 157 24.07 9.49 9.31
N THR A 158 24.62 8.29 9.55
CA THR A 158 24.87 7.74 10.90
C THR A 158 26.36 7.84 11.31
N PHE A 159 27.22 8.40 10.45
CA PHE A 159 28.63 8.68 10.70
C PHE A 159 28.91 10.19 10.78
#